data_AF-A0A973D474-F1
#
_entry.id   AF-A0A973D474-F1
#
_cell.length_a   1.000
_cell.length_b   1.000
_cell.length_c   1.000
_cell.angle_alpha   90.00
_cell.angle_beta   90.00
_cell.angle_gamma   90.00
#
_symmetry.space_group_name_H-M   'P 1'
#
loop_
_entity.id
_entity.type
_entity.pdbx_description
1 polymer ?
#
loop_
_entity_poly.entity_id
_entity_poly.type
_entity_poly.pdbx_seq_one_letter_code
_entity_poly.pdbx_strand_id
1 'polypeptide(L)' 'ARSVGRRAERSIVALGNEEKEDGKEVSSLALQYLNRLSDFFFVLARYLARKDGGQEILWQSRHTQSKSDL' A
#
# COMPACT_ATOMS: atom_id res chain seq x y z
N ALA A 1 8.13 5.72 -3.76
CA ALA A 1 6.83 6.39 -3.46
C ALA A 1 5.92 5.56 -2.53
N ARG A 2 5.46 4.35 -2.90
CA ARG A 2 4.55 3.51 -2.06
C ARG A 2 5.05 3.29 -0.63
N SER A 3 6.34 2.96 -0.45
CA SER A 3 6.94 2.74 0.88
C SER A 3 6.86 3.97 1.79
N VAL A 4 6.98 5.17 1.22
CA VAL A 4 6.83 6.45 1.93
C VAL A 4 5.37 6.69 2.29
N GLY A 5 4.42 6.45 1.36
CA GLY A 5 2.99 6.55 1.64
C GLY A 5 2.55 5.63 2.79
N ARG A 6 3.00 4.36 2.79
CA ARG A 6 2.72 3.42 3.89
C ARG A 6 3.37 3.81 5.21
N ARG A 7 4.51 4.53 5.18
CA ARG A 7 5.16 5.05 6.38
C ARG A 7 4.36 6.20 6.98
N ALA A 8 3.92 7.14 6.14
CA ALA A 8 3.06 8.24 6.55
C ALA A 8 1.73 7.72 7.14
N GLU A 9 1.11 6.72 6.50
CA GLU A 9 -0.10 6.06 7.02
C GLU A 9 0.12 5.52 8.45
N ARG A 10 1.23 4.81 8.71
CA ARG A 10 1.55 4.33 10.07
C ARG A 10 1.76 5.45 11.07
N SER A 11 2.44 6.53 10.68
CA SER A 11 2.64 7.69 11.56
C SER A 11 1.32 8.35 11.93
N ILE A 12 0.38 8.47 10.99
CA ILE A 12 -0.94 9.06 11.25
C ILE A 12 -1.80 8.12 12.11
N VAL A 13 -1.71 6.81 11.93
CA VAL A 13 -2.39 5.84 12.81
C VAL A 13 -1.84 5.91 14.24
N ALA A 14 -0.52 6.00 14.40
CA ALA A 14 0.10 6.15 15.72
C ALA A 14 -0.37 7.44 16.40
N LEU A 15 -0.30 8.57 15.69
CA LEU A 15 -0.81 9.85 16.18
C LEU A 15 -2.30 9.78 16.52
N GLY A 16 -3.11 9.08 15.72
CA GLY A 16 -4.53 8.91 15.98
C GLY A 16 -4.85 8.03 17.19
N ASN A 17 -3.92 7.20 17.65
CA ASN A 17 -4.08 6.47 18.90
C ASN A 17 -3.75 7.36 20.10
N GLU A 18 -2.70 8.18 20.00
CA GLU A 18 -2.32 9.17 21.04
C GLU A 18 -3.39 10.26 21.19
N GLU A 19 -3.82 10.87 20.08
CA GLU A 19 -4.84 11.93 20.08
C GLU A 19 -6.21 11.44 20.62
N LYS A 20 -6.55 10.16 20.42
CA LYS A 20 -7.78 9.57 20.98
C LYS A 20 -7.77 9.54 22.50
N GLU A 21 -6.61 9.32 23.12
CA GLU A 21 -6.46 9.38 24.58
C GLU A 21 -6.65 10.81 25.11
N ASP A 22 -6.28 11.81 24.29
CA ASP A 22 -6.46 13.25 24.56
C ASP A 22 -7.82 13.82 24.12
N GLY A 23 -8.75 12.97 23.64
CA GLY A 23 -10.09 13.37 23.20
C GLY A 23 -10.15 14.10 21.84
N LYS A 24 -9.07 14.02 21.05
CA LYS A 24 -8.99 14.57 19.69
C LYS A 24 -9.07 13.45 18.65
N GLU A 25 -9.68 13.75 17.50
CA GLU A 25 -9.81 12.78 16.42
C GLU A 25 -8.96 13.16 15.21
N VAL A 26 -8.23 12.18 14.70
CA VAL A 26 -7.49 12.31 13.44
C VAL A 26 -8.43 12.13 12.25
N SER A 27 -8.24 12.94 11.21
CA SER A 27 -9.08 12.93 10.01
C SER A 27 -9.09 11.57 9.32
N SER A 28 -10.25 10.91 9.34
CA SER A 28 -10.50 9.64 8.66
C SER A 28 -10.33 9.73 7.14
N LEU A 29 -10.56 10.92 6.56
CA LEU A 29 -10.37 11.19 5.14
C LEU A 29 -8.88 11.13 4.75
N ALA A 30 -7.98 11.64 5.60
CA ALA A 30 -6.55 11.60 5.35
C ALA A 30 -6.01 10.17 5.32
N LEU A 31 -6.47 9.31 6.23
CA LEU A 31 -6.12 7.89 6.26
C LEU A 31 -6.63 7.15 5.00
N GLN A 32 -7.87 7.38 4.60
CA GLN A 32 -8.44 6.80 3.38
C GLN A 32 -7.68 7.25 2.14
N TYR A 33 -7.33 8.53 2.06
CA TYR A 33 -6.57 9.09 0.95
C TYR A 33 -5.19 8.45 0.82
N LEU A 34 -4.43 8.33 1.92
CA LEU A 34 -3.10 7.71 1.90
C LEU A 34 -3.14 6.24 1.50
N ASN A 35 -4.17 5.51 1.95
CA ASN A 35 -4.39 4.13 1.55
C ASN A 35 -4.53 4.03 0.02
N ARG A 36 -5.43 4.84 -0.58
CA ARG A 36 -5.64 4.86 -2.04
C ARG A 36 -4.43 5.35 -2.81
N LEU A 37 -3.72 6.35 -2.30
CA LEU A 37 -2.50 6.86 -2.91
C LEU A 37 -1.41 5.78 -2.97
N SER A 38 -1.31 4.94 -1.93
CA SER A 38 -0.34 3.84 -1.91
C SER A 38 -0.64 2.78 -2.99
N ASP A 39 -1.92 2.53 -3.27
CA ASP A 39 -2.37 1.64 -4.36
C ASP A 39 -2.14 2.26 -5.73
N PHE A 40 -2.43 3.54 -5.88
CA PHE A 40 -2.11 4.28 -7.10
C PHE A 40 -0.62 4.16 -7.45
N PHE A 41 0.28 4.36 -6.48
CA PHE A 41 1.72 4.20 -6.72
C PHE A 41 2.13 2.78 -7.11
N PHE A 42 1.41 1.76 -6.64
CA PHE A 42 1.65 0.38 -7.05
C PHE A 42 1.25 0.16 -8.50
N VAL A 43 0.02 0.56 -8.88
CA VAL A 43 -0.47 0.43 -10.26
C VAL A 43 0.40 1.24 -11.23
N LEU A 44 0.77 2.47 -10.85
CA LEU A 44 1.64 3.32 -11.65
C LEU A 44 3.01 2.69 -11.87
N ALA A 45 3.62 2.12 -10.82
CA ALA A 45 4.91 1.43 -10.95
C ALA A 45 4.82 0.24 -11.93
N ARG A 46 3.74 -0.56 -11.86
CA ARG A 46 3.50 -1.67 -12.79
C ARG A 46 3.31 -1.18 -14.23
N TYR A 47 2.54 -0.11 -14.40
CA TYR A 47 2.31 0.48 -15.72
C TYR A 47 3.62 0.96 -16.35
N LEU A 48 4.45 1.67 -15.60
CA LEU A 48 5.76 2.13 -16.05
C LEU A 48 6.68 0.95 -16.39
N ALA A 49 6.75 -0.06 -15.53
CA ALA A 49 7.54 -1.27 -15.78
C ALA A 49 7.12 -1.98 -17.08
N ARG A 50 5.81 -2.09 -17.35
CA ARG A 50 5.29 -2.67 -18.61
C ARG A 50 5.61 -1.81 -19.82
N LYS A 51 5.50 -0.49 -19.70
CA LYS A 51 5.80 0.46 -20.78
C LYS A 51 7.27 0.38 -21.20
N ASP A 52 8.17 0.17 -20.25
CA ASP A 52 9.62 0.04 -20.50
C ASP A 52 10.04 -1.39 -20.90
N GLY A 53 9.08 -2.29 -21.18
CA GLY A 53 9.34 -3.67 -21.60
C GLY A 53 9.80 -4.61 -20.48
N GLY A 54 9.73 -4.17 -19.23
CA GLY A 54 10.11 -4.98 -18.06
C GLY A 54 9.09 -6.08 -17.77
N GLN A 55 9.58 -7.31 -17.54
CA GLN A 55 8.77 -8.40 -17.01
C GLN A 55 8.63 -8.27 -15.49
N GLU A 56 7.41 -8.36 -14.98
CA GLU A 56 7.17 -8.40 -13.54
C GLU A 56 7.42 -9.79 -12.98
N ILE A 57 8.22 -9.87 -11.91
CA ILE A 57 8.36 -11.08 -11.12
C ILE A 57 7.09 -11.26 -10.28
N LEU A 58 6.26 -12.22 -10.66
CA LEU A 58 5.08 -12.59 -9.89
C LEU A 58 5.50 -13.37 -8.64
N TRP A 59 4.95 -12.97 -7.49
CA TRP A 59 5.16 -13.72 -6.27
C TRP A 59 4.41 -15.06 -6.34
N GLN A 60 5.16 -16.15 -6.22
CA GLN A 60 4.64 -17.50 -6.18
C GLN A 60 4.23 -17.84 -4.74
N SER A 61 2.92 -17.80 -4.46
CA SER A 61 2.40 -18.24 -3.17
C SER A 61 2.39 -19.78 -3.09
N ARG A 62 2.45 -20.34 -1.89
CA ARG A 62 2.28 -21.79 -1.67
C ARG A 62 0.97 -22.32 -2.25
N HIS A 63 -0.09 -21.51 -2.29
CA HIS A 63 -1.37 -21.86 -2.91
C HIS A 63 -1.36 -21.77 -4.44
N THR A 64 -0.44 -20.98 -5.02
CA THR A 64 -0.31 -20.81 -6.47
C THR A 64 0.45 -21.98 -7.10
N GLN A 65 1.41 -22.58 -6.38
CA GLN A 65 2.19 -23.73 -6.85
C GLN A 65 1.34 -24.97 -7.13
N SER A 66 0.30 -25.23 -6.33
CA SER A 66 -0.58 -26.39 -6.53
C SER A 66 -1.33 -26.41 -7.88
N LYS A 67 -1.41 -25.28 -8.59
CA LYS A 67 -2.08 -25.18 -9.90
C LYS A 67 -1.13 -25.26 -11.09
N SER A 68 0.19 -25.13 -10.89
CA SER A 68 1.17 -25.26 -11.98
C SER A 68 1.63 -26.70 -12.21
N ASP A 69 1.37 -27.59 -11.25
CA ASP A 69 1.79 -29.00 -11.26
C ASP A 69 0.68 -29.97 -11.72
N LEU A 70 -0.45 -29.44 -12.23
CA LEU A 70 -1.59 -30.15 -12.82
C LEU A 70 -1.76 -29.76 -14.29
#